data_AF-A0A366JGU3-F1
#
_entry.id   AF-A0A366JGU3-F1
#
_cell.length_a   1.000
_cell.length_b   1.000
_cell.length_c   1.000
_cell.angle_alpha   90.00
_cell.angle_beta   90.00
_cell.angle_gamma   90.00
#
_symmetry.space_group_name_H-M   'P 1'
#
loop_
_entity.id
_entity.type
_entity.pdbx_description
1 polymer ?
#
loop_
_entity_poly.entity_id
_entity_poly.type
_entity_poly.pdbx_seq_one_letter_code
_entity_poly.pdbx_strand_id
1 'polypeptide(L)' 'MSESANDLSNTSIEQKESSCTNTSCCPPPQSPLTRAAPKIGRNDPCVCGNG' A
#
# COMPACT_ATOMS: atom_id res chain seq x y z
N MET A 1 -20.30 26.22 -7.95
CA MET A 1 -20.79 25.75 -6.64
C MET A 1 -20.74 24.24 -6.68
N SER A 2 -19.90 23.66 -5.84
CA SER A 2 -19.53 22.24 -5.82
C SER A 2 -20.43 21.49 -4.84
N GLU A 3 -21.06 20.42 -5.28
CA GLU A 3 -21.77 19.48 -4.38
C GLU A 3 -20.92 18.21 -4.26
N SER A 4 -20.11 18.21 -3.21
CA SER A 4 -19.43 17.02 -2.69
C SER A 4 -20.31 16.40 -1.63
N ALA A 5 -20.93 15.27 -1.96
CA ALA A 5 -21.41 14.31 -0.97
C ALA A 5 -21.57 12.96 -1.67
N ASN A 6 -20.60 12.08 -1.48
CA ASN A 6 -20.92 10.66 -1.39
C ASN A 6 -20.04 10.06 -0.30
N ASP A 7 -20.57 10.21 0.90
CA ASP A 7 -20.71 9.14 1.88
C ASP A 7 -19.54 8.15 1.92
N LEU A 8 -18.58 8.44 2.81
CA LEU A 8 -17.72 7.42 3.42
C LEU A 8 -18.61 6.52 4.28
N SER A 9 -19.43 5.71 3.60
CA SER A 9 -20.18 4.64 4.21
C SER A 9 -19.15 3.63 4.69
N ASN A 10 -19.14 3.49 6.01
CA ASN A 10 -18.38 2.58 6.84
C ASN A 10 -18.48 1.15 6.30
N THR A 11 -17.69 0.87 5.27
CA THR A 11 -17.59 -0.45 4.67
C THR A 11 -16.65 -1.19 5.59
N SER A 12 -17.23 -1.94 6.52
CA SER A 12 -16.55 -3.05 7.18
C SER A 12 -15.71 -3.72 6.11
N ILE A 13 -14.37 -3.68 6.26
CA ILE A 13 -13.46 -4.36 5.35
C ILE A 13 -13.74 -5.85 5.56
N GLU A 14 -14.77 -6.36 4.90
CA GLU A 14 -14.84 -7.76 4.58
C GLU A 14 -13.48 -8.05 3.95
N GLN A 15 -12.71 -8.88 4.63
CA GLN A 15 -11.48 -9.47 4.13
C GLN A 15 -11.84 -10.40 2.98
N LYS A 16 -12.44 -9.85 1.92
CA LYS A 16 -12.50 -10.51 0.64
C LYS A 16 -11.06 -10.49 0.19
N GLU A 17 -10.38 -11.60 0.44
CA GLU A 17 -9.07 -11.91 -0.12
C GLU A 17 -9.18 -11.78 -1.63
N SER A 18 -9.05 -10.57 -2.15
CA SER A 18 -8.70 -10.30 -3.53
C SER A 18 -7.22 -10.60 -3.63
N SER A 19 -6.86 -11.84 -3.33
CA SER A 19 -5.53 -12.33 -3.58
C SER A 19 -5.35 -12.31 -5.09
N CYS A 20 -4.31 -11.61 -5.53
CA CYS A 20 -3.97 -11.55 -6.92
C CYS A 20 -3.59 -12.96 -7.39
N THR A 21 -4.41 -13.55 -8.25
CA THR A 21 -4.21 -14.93 -8.75
C THR A 21 -3.22 -15.00 -9.91
N ASN A 22 -2.96 -13.87 -10.57
CA ASN A 22 -2.00 -13.80 -11.66
C ASN A 22 -0.57 -13.78 -11.11
N THR A 23 0.09 -14.94 -11.20
CA THR A 23 1.47 -15.14 -10.75
C THR A 23 2.51 -14.36 -11.54
N SER A 24 2.19 -13.85 -12.74
CA SER A 24 3.10 -12.97 -13.48
C SER A 24 3.20 -11.58 -12.86
N CYS A 25 2.12 -11.10 -12.24
CA CYS A 25 2.07 -9.82 -11.53
C CYS A 25 2.42 -9.98 -10.05
N CYS A 26 1.99 -11.09 -9.45
CA CYS A 26 2.02 -11.32 -8.02
C CYS A 26 2.75 -12.64 -7.76
N PRO A 27 4.08 -12.61 -7.61
CA PRO A 27 4.84 -13.82 -7.32
C PRO A 27 4.32 -14.48 -6.03
N PRO A 28 4.42 -15.81 -5.93
CA PRO A 28 3.93 -16.54 -4.76
C PRO A 28 4.60 -16.02 -3.47
N PRO A 29 3.91 -16.12 -2.32
CA PRO A 29 4.45 -15.68 -1.04
C PRO A 29 5.83 -16.28 -0.78
N GLN A 30 6.80 -15.42 -0.55
CA GLN A 30 8.17 -15.83 -0.22
C GLN A 30 8.35 -15.79 1.30
N SER A 31 9.25 -16.62 1.81
CA SER A 31 9.67 -16.55 3.21
C SER A 31 10.17 -15.13 3.52
N PRO A 32 9.84 -14.56 4.69
CA PRO A 32 10.29 -13.22 5.07
C PRO A 32 11.82 -13.11 4.98
N LEU A 33 12.31 -12.09 4.27
CA LEU A 33 13.73 -11.79 4.18
C LEU A 33 14.08 -10.73 5.23
N THR A 34 15.02 -11.07 6.12
CA THR A 34 15.60 -10.10 7.04
C THR A 34 16.70 -9.33 6.33
N ARG A 35 16.55 -8.02 6.24
CA ARG A 35 17.60 -7.16 5.67
C ARG A 35 18.75 -7.04 6.68
N ALA A 36 19.98 -7.27 6.23
CA ALA A 36 21.17 -7.09 7.06
C ALA A 36 21.46 -5.61 7.39
N ALA A 37 21.09 -4.70 6.49
CA ALA A 37 21.30 -3.26 6.64
C ALA A 37 20.04 -2.53 7.13
N PRO A 38 20.18 -1.45 7.92
CA PRO A 38 19.06 -0.63 8.39
C PRO A 38 18.41 0.15 7.25
N LYS A 39 17.07 0.23 7.23
CA LYS A 39 16.32 1.03 6.26
C LYS A 39 16.59 2.51 6.53
N ILE A 40 17.43 3.13 5.70
CA ILE A 40 17.78 4.55 5.80
C ILE A 40 17.01 5.31 4.72
N GLY A 41 16.56 6.52 5.03
CA GLY A 41 16.13 7.52 4.05
C GLY A 41 14.69 7.45 3.54
N ARG A 42 13.80 6.64 4.15
CA ARG A 42 12.37 6.67 3.82
C ARG A 42 11.58 7.81 4.48
N ASN A 43 12.20 8.52 5.42
CA ASN A 43 11.66 9.73 6.04
C ASN A 43 12.50 10.97 5.69
N ASP A 44 13.47 10.84 4.78
CA ASP A 44 14.24 12.00 4.34
C ASP A 44 13.33 12.88 3.47
N PRO A 45 13.45 14.22 3.57
CA PRO A 45 12.66 15.11 2.74
C PRO A 45 12.81 14.78 1.25
N CYS A 46 11.69 14.79 0.50
CA CYS A 46 11.76 14.63 -0.95
C CYS A 46 12.67 15.72 -1.54
N VAL A 47 13.52 15.34 -2.49
CA VAL A 47 14.32 16.30 -3.28
C VAL A 47 13.45 17.32 -4.02
N CYS A 48 12.16 17.01 -4.19
CA CYS A 48 11.12 17.86 -4.77
C CYS A 48 10.47 18.84 -3.78
N GLY A 49 10.81 18.77 -2.48
CA GLY A 49 10.26 19.64 -1.43
C GLY A 49 8.84 19.29 -0.97
N ASN A 50 8.22 18.24 -1.52
CA ASN A 50 6.90 17.76 -1.08
C ASN A 50 7.08 16.46 -0.30
N GLY A 51 6.75 16.48 0.99
CA GLY A 51 6.75 15.31 1.88
C GLY A 51 5.37 14.69 1.96
#